data_AF-A0A2D4H8K9-F1
#
_entry.id   AF-A0A2D4H8K9-F1
#
_cell.length_a   1.000
_cell.length_b   1.000
_cell.length_c   1.000
_cell.angle_alpha   90.00
_cell.angle_beta   90.00
_cell.angle_gamma   90.00
#
_symmetry.space_group_name_H-M   'P 1'
#
loop_
_entity.id
_entity.type
_entity.pdbx_description
1 polymer ?
#
loop_
_entity_poly.entity_id
_entity_poly.type
_entity_poly.pdbx_seq_one_letter_code
_entity_poly.pdbx_strand_id
1 'polypeptide(L)'
;RIYWDGPLAFCSDQPNKLEREQTCKLFDTQKFLSELQIFAHHGRPLPRFQIVLCFGEEFPDPQRQRKQITAHVEPVFARQLYYVAQQNTGPFLRGYDISEQITASEDYHRSIHHSSVQE
;
A
#
# COMPACT_ATOMS: atom_id res chain seq x y z
N ARG A 1 15.67 2.38 -14.75
CA ARG A 1 15.84 2.82 -13.34
C ARG A 1 14.46 2.88 -12.72
N ILE A 2 14.32 2.52 -11.45
CA ILE A 2 13.06 2.62 -10.72
C ILE A 2 13.29 3.60 -9.58
N TYR A 3 12.41 4.58 -9.48
CA TYR A 3 12.37 5.51 -8.36
C TYR A 3 11.14 5.24 -7.53
N TRP A 4 11.18 5.61 -6.26
CA TRP A 4 10.06 5.41 -5.37
C TRP A 4 9.85 6.56 -4.40
N ASP A 5 8.61 6.68 -3.92
CA ASP A 5 8.24 7.49 -2.76
C ASP A 5 7.35 6.64 -1.84
N GLY A 6 7.40 6.91 -0.54
CA GLY A 6 6.63 6.17 0.45
C GLY A 6 6.97 6.52 1.89
N PRO A 7 6.41 5.76 2.87
CA PRO A 7 6.52 6.05 4.31
C PRO A 7 7.94 5.97 4.88
N LEU A 8 8.83 5.26 4.16
CA LEU A 8 10.23 5.07 4.51
C LEU A 8 11.19 5.83 3.57
N ALA A 9 10.67 6.69 2.70
CA ALA A 9 11.52 7.56 1.88
C ALA A 9 12.33 8.50 2.79
N PHE A 10 13.65 8.52 2.62
CA PHE A 10 14.57 9.25 3.49
C PHE A 10 14.59 10.75 3.22
N CYS A 11 14.29 11.16 1.99
CA CYS A 11 14.27 12.55 1.59
C CYS A 11 13.13 12.79 0.59
N SER A 12 12.33 13.83 0.84
CA SER A 12 11.33 14.33 -0.11
C SER A 12 11.96 15.06 -1.29
N ASP A 13 13.19 15.55 -1.11
CA ASP A 13 13.82 16.51 -2.02
C ASP A 13 14.78 15.82 -3.00
N GLN A 14 15.10 14.54 -2.78
CA GLN A 14 15.95 13.74 -3.67
C GLN A 14 15.20 12.49 -4.18
N PRO A 15 15.39 12.11 -5.45
CA PRO A 15 14.88 10.84 -5.97
C PRO A 15 15.36 9.62 -5.15
N ASN A 16 14.44 8.91 -4.47
CA ASN A 16 14.78 7.61 -3.88
C ASN A 16 14.87 6.56 -5.00
N LYS A 17 16.08 6.12 -5.33
CA LYS A 17 16.32 5.11 -6.38
C LYS A 17 16.33 3.72 -5.78
N LEU A 18 15.66 2.77 -6.43
CA LEU A 18 15.83 1.34 -6.14
C LEU A 18 17.05 0.82 -6.89
N GLU A 19 18.00 0.25 -6.16
CA GLU A 19 19.15 -0.43 -6.74
C GLU A 19 18.80 -1.88 -7.07
N ARG A 20 19.21 -2.36 -8.24
CA ARG A 20 18.77 -3.65 -8.78
C ARG A 20 19.25 -4.83 -7.93
N GLU A 21 20.42 -4.72 -7.32
CA GLU A 21 21.06 -5.76 -6.53
C GLU A 21 20.90 -5.55 -5.01
N GLN A 22 20.11 -4.55 -4.58
CA GLN A 22 19.91 -4.25 -3.16
C GLN A 22 18.43 -4.28 -2.79
N THR A 23 18.08 -5.14 -1.84
CA THR A 23 16.75 -5.10 -1.21
C THR A 23 16.69 -3.96 -0.21
N CYS A 24 15.65 -3.15 -0.27
CA CYS A 24 15.36 -2.15 0.75
C CYS A 24 13.91 -2.27 1.23
N LYS A 25 13.66 -1.79 2.45
CA LYS A 25 12.34 -1.80 3.06
C LYS A 25 11.57 -0.57 2.62
N LEU A 26 10.44 -0.75 1.95
CA LEU A 26 9.57 0.35 1.48
C LEU A 26 8.43 0.67 2.46
N PHE A 27 8.09 -0.31 3.29
CA PHE A 27 7.01 -0.23 4.28
C PHE A 27 7.39 -1.00 5.55
N ASP A 28 7.07 -0.41 6.70
CA ASP A 28 7.25 -1.04 8.02
C ASP A 28 5.92 -1.13 8.74
N THR A 29 5.41 -2.35 8.88
CA THR A 29 4.15 -2.63 9.55
C THR A 29 4.13 -2.15 10.99
N GLN A 30 5.20 -2.34 11.75
CA GLN A 30 5.24 -1.95 13.16
C GLN A 30 5.25 -0.43 13.29
N LYS A 31 6.04 0.26 12.46
CA LYS A 31 6.03 1.73 12.38
C LYS A 31 4.64 2.27 12.01
N PHE A 32 4.02 1.67 10.99
CA PHE A 32 2.67 2.05 10.56
C PHE A 32 1.63 1.89 11.68
N LEU A 33 1.63 0.77 12.40
CA LEU A 33 0.68 0.53 13.49
C LEU A 33 0.86 1.54 14.64
N SER A 34 2.10 1.88 14.98
CA SER A 34 2.41 2.92 15.97
C SER A 34 1.91 4.30 15.53
N GLU A 35 2.16 4.68 14.27
CA GLU A 35 1.66 5.94 13.70
C GLU A 35 0.12 5.97 13.63
N LEU A 36 -0.50 4.84 13.30
CA LEU A 36 -1.96 4.70 13.26
C LEU A 36 -2.58 4.86 14.64
N GLN A 37 -1.95 4.33 15.69
CA GLN A 37 -2.41 4.49 17.07
C GLN A 37 -2.35 5.97 17.49
N ILE A 38 -1.23 6.65 17.21
CA ILE A 38 -1.08 8.09 17.45
C ILE A 38 -2.17 8.86 16.69
N PHE A 39 -2.40 8.53 15.42
CA PHE A 39 -3.45 9.13 14.61
C PHE A 39 -4.85 8.91 15.18
N ALA A 40 -5.17 7.71 15.67
CA ALA A 40 -6.47 7.43 16.27
C ALA A 40 -6.73 8.25 17.56
N HIS A 41 -5.69 8.52 18.36
CA HIS A 41 -5.82 9.27 19.61
C HIS A 41 -5.78 10.79 19.43
N HIS A 42 -4.96 11.28 18.49
CA HIS A 42 -4.68 12.71 18.34
C HIS A 42 -5.19 13.31 17.02
N GLY A 43 -5.69 12.48 16.10
CA GLY A 43 -6.20 12.87 14.78
C GLY A 43 -5.11 13.26 13.76
N ARG A 44 -3.83 13.33 14.16
CA ARG A 44 -2.67 13.71 13.33
C ARG A 44 -1.36 13.15 13.92
N PRO A 45 -0.29 13.01 13.12
CA PRO A 45 -0.23 13.14 11.66
C PRO A 45 -0.93 11.96 10.96
N LEU A 46 -1.24 12.09 9.66
CA LEU A 46 -1.82 10.98 8.90
C LEU A 46 -0.76 9.90 8.65
N PRO A 47 -1.01 8.63 8.99
CA PRO A 47 -0.08 7.56 8.69
C PRO A 47 -0.01 7.36 7.17
N ARG A 48 1.21 7.34 6.63
CA ARG A 48 1.44 7.04 5.21
C ARG A 48 1.57 5.52 5.05
N PHE A 49 0.95 4.97 4.02
CA PHE A 49 1.07 3.54 3.69
C PHE A 49 1.12 3.26 2.18
N GLN A 50 0.93 4.29 1.36
CA GLN A 50 1.03 4.19 -0.09
C GLN A 50 2.51 4.31 -0.52
N ILE A 51 2.92 3.43 -1.43
CA ILE A 51 4.21 3.44 -2.10
C ILE A 51 3.96 3.71 -3.57
N VAL A 52 4.70 4.65 -4.14
CA VAL A 52 4.64 5.00 -5.55
C VAL A 52 5.94 4.56 -6.21
N LEU A 53 5.86 3.78 -7.30
CA LEU A 53 7.01 3.35 -8.09
C LEU A 53 6.95 4.01 -9.46
N CYS A 54 7.99 4.76 -9.81
CA CYS A 54 8.12 5.45 -11.08
C CYS A 54 9.15 4.73 -11.96
N PHE A 55 8.67 4.19 -13.08
CA PHE A 55 9.49 3.54 -14.10
C PHE A 55 9.76 4.53 -15.23
N GLY A 56 11.03 4.85 -15.46
CA GLY A 56 11.42 5.50 -16.71
C GLY A 56 12.38 6.67 -16.61
N GLU A 57 12.44 7.45 -15.53
CA GLU A 57 13.29 8.68 -15.51
C GLU A 57 13.89 9.03 -14.15
N GLU A 58 15.06 9.69 -14.19
CA GLU A 58 15.64 10.46 -13.08
C GLU A 58 14.65 11.55 -12.67
N PHE A 59 14.11 11.44 -11.46
CA PHE A 59 13.28 12.51 -10.91
C PHE A 59 14.16 13.70 -10.46
N PRO A 60 13.82 14.96 -10.79
CA PRO A 60 12.89 15.45 -11.81
C PRO A 60 13.62 15.89 -13.11
N ASP A 61 13.23 15.40 -14.29
CA ASP A 61 13.69 15.91 -15.60
C ASP A 61 12.75 17.05 -16.09
N PRO A 62 13.22 18.31 -16.17
CA PRO A 62 12.42 19.44 -16.64
C PRO A 62 12.13 19.44 -18.15
N GLN A 63 12.73 18.56 -18.96
CA GLN A 63 12.69 18.67 -20.42
C GLN A 63 11.94 17.56 -21.18
N ARG A 64 11.54 16.44 -20.56
CA ARG A 64 10.92 15.33 -21.32
C ARG A 64 9.67 14.76 -20.64
N GLN A 65 8.52 14.96 -21.29
CA GLN A 65 7.29 14.20 -21.07
C GLN A 65 7.41 12.78 -21.65
N ARG A 66 8.43 12.00 -21.30
CA ARG A 66 8.39 10.57 -21.63
C ARG A 66 7.27 9.93 -20.83
N LYS A 67 6.56 8.97 -21.45
CA LYS A 67 5.46 8.23 -20.82
C LYS A 67 6.02 7.45 -19.62
N GLN A 68 5.95 8.03 -18.44
CA GLN A 68 6.31 7.40 -17.19
C GLN A 68 5.21 6.39 -16.84
N ILE A 69 5.61 5.17 -16.50
CA ILE A 69 4.69 4.20 -15.91
C ILE A 69 4.82 4.39 -14.40
N THR A 70 3.71 4.68 -13.75
CA THR A 70 3.65 4.80 -12.29
C THR A 70 2.79 3.68 -11.74
N ALA A 71 3.34 2.94 -10.78
CA ALA A 71 2.59 1.92 -10.04
C ALA A 71 2.34 2.40 -8.61
N HIS A 72 1.09 2.36 -8.17
CA HIS A 72 0.71 2.62 -6.79
C HIS A 72 0.53 1.29 -6.07
N VAL A 73 1.22 1.16 -4.95
CA VAL A 73 1.21 -0.05 -4.13
C VAL A 73 0.76 0.34 -2.73
N GLU A 74 -0.23 -0.37 -2.21
CA GLU A 74 -0.70 -0.21 -0.83
C GLU A 74 -0.96 -1.57 -0.20
N PRO A 75 -0.51 -1.80 1.04
CA PRO A 75 -0.94 -2.98 1.78
C PRO A 75 -2.43 -2.87 2.09
N VAL A 76 -3.22 -3.84 1.63
CA VAL A 76 -4.69 -3.83 1.79
C VAL A 76 -5.10 -3.69 3.25
N PHE A 77 -4.41 -4.38 4.16
CA PHE A 77 -4.67 -4.29 5.59
C PHE A 77 -4.42 -2.87 6.13
N ALA A 78 -3.39 -2.17 5.65
CA ALA A 78 -3.05 -0.82 6.10
C ALA A 78 -4.16 0.15 5.70
N ARG A 79 -4.66 0.04 4.46
CA ARG A 79 -5.81 0.81 3.97
C ARG A 79 -7.07 0.55 4.83
N GLN A 80 -7.39 -0.70 5.12
CA GLN A 80 -8.55 -1.07 5.94
C GLN A 80 -8.45 -0.50 7.36
N LEU A 81 -7.30 -0.68 8.03
CA LEU A 81 -7.06 -0.17 9.37
C LEU A 81 -7.11 1.37 9.42
N TYR A 82 -6.56 2.04 8.40
CA TYR A 82 -6.67 3.48 8.26
C TYR A 82 -8.12 3.95 8.20
N TYR A 83 -8.96 3.31 7.39
CA TYR A 83 -10.39 3.65 7.32
C TYR A 83 -11.09 3.47 8.67
N VAL A 84 -10.81 2.38 9.39
CA VAL A 84 -11.40 2.15 10.73
C VAL A 84 -10.96 3.24 11.72
N ALA A 85 -9.68 3.60 11.74
CA ALA A 85 -9.15 4.64 12.62
C ALA A 85 -9.72 6.04 12.28
N GLN A 86 -9.93 6.32 11.00
CA GLN A 86 -10.50 7.59 10.54
C GLN A 86 -11.97 7.74 10.95
N GLN A 87 -12.77 6.67 10.88
CA GLN A 87 -14.17 6.68 11.35
C GLN A 87 -14.24 6.77 12.89
N ASN A 88 -13.24 6.22 13.59
CA ASN A 88 -13.12 6.27 15.04
C ASN A 88 -12.69 7.62 15.63
N THR A 89 -12.33 8.60 14.81
CA THR A 89 -11.95 9.94 15.31
C THR A 89 -13.17 10.77 15.78
N GLY A 90 -14.38 10.18 15.78
CA GLY A 90 -15.57 10.66 16.51
C GLY A 90 -15.72 9.98 17.89
N PRO A 91 -16.38 10.62 18.88
CA PRO A 91 -16.31 10.23 20.30
C PRO A 91 -17.13 8.99 20.69
N PHE A 92 -17.10 7.92 19.89
CA PHE A 92 -17.83 6.69 20.16
C PHE A 92 -17.11 5.48 19.57
N LEU A 93 -16.22 4.81 20.32
CA LEU A 93 -16.20 3.34 20.33
C LEU A 93 -15.75 2.84 21.71
N ARG A 94 -16.77 2.75 22.57
CA ARG A 94 -16.82 1.85 23.71
C ARG A 94 -17.30 0.50 23.15
N GLY A 95 -16.46 -0.53 23.21
CA GLY A 95 -16.86 -1.92 22.94
C GLY A 95 -16.38 -2.46 21.59
N TYR A 96 -15.22 -3.11 21.62
CA TYR A 96 -14.81 -4.05 20.58
C TYR A 96 -15.56 -5.37 20.78
N ASP A 97 -16.33 -5.79 19.78
CA ASP A 97 -16.61 -7.20 19.52
C ASP A 97 -16.19 -7.45 18.06
N ILE A 98 -15.02 -8.07 17.88
CA ILE A 98 -14.52 -8.52 16.57
C ILE A 98 -15.26 -9.81 16.27
N SER A 99 -16.34 -9.72 15.48
CA SER A 99 -16.95 -10.92 14.91
C SER A 99 -16.01 -11.52 13.86
N GLU A 100 -15.68 -12.79 14.08
CA GLU A 100 -15.00 -13.69 13.15
C GLU A 100 -15.59 -13.59 11.74
N GLN A 101 -14.83 -13.00 10.81
CA GLN A 101 -14.95 -13.27 9.37
C GLN A 101 -13.56 -13.56 8.81
N ILE A 102 -12.87 -14.49 9.46
CA ILE A 102 -11.87 -15.34 8.83
C ILE A 102 -12.57 -16.68 8.61
N THR A 103 -13.40 -16.76 7.58
CA THR A 103 -13.89 -18.05 7.07
C THR A 103 -13.69 -18.07 5.56
N ALA A 104 -12.69 -18.87 5.19
CA ALA A 104 -12.43 -19.53 3.91
C ALA A 104 -13.35 -19.26 2.71
N SER A 105 -12.73 -18.98 1.56
CA SER A 105 -13.11 -19.65 0.31
C SER A 105 -11.84 -19.86 -0.51
N GLU A 106 -11.31 -21.07 -0.41
CA GLU A 106 -10.31 -21.64 -1.31
C GLU A 106 -10.98 -21.90 -2.67
N ASP A 107 -10.93 -20.96 -3.60
CA ASP A 107 -11.41 -21.20 -4.98
C ASP A 107 -10.39 -20.69 -6.01
N TYR A 108 -9.23 -21.33 -6.04
CA TYR A 108 -8.27 -21.22 -7.15
C TYR A 108 -8.00 -22.60 -7.77
N HIS A 109 -9.06 -23.33 -8.17
CA HIS A 109 -8.90 -24.45 -9.09
C HIS A 109 -9.71 -24.20 -10.36
N ARG A 110 -9.05 -23.53 -11.32
CA ARG A 110 -9.58 -23.30 -12.67
C ARG A 110 -9.42 -24.60 -13.48
N SER A 111 -10.47 -25.41 -13.52
CA SER A 111 -10.54 -26.57 -14.42
C SER A 111 -10.92 -26.12 -15.83
N ILE A 112 -10.02 -26.31 -16.79
CA ILE A 112 -10.28 -26.04 -18.22
C ILE A 112 -11.19 -27.15 -18.75
N HIS A 113 -12.45 -26.83 -19.03
CA HIS A 113 -13.34 -27.71 -19.79
C HIS A 113 -13.08 -27.50 -21.29
N HIS A 114 -12.46 -28.49 -21.93
CA HIS A 114 -12.46 -28.65 -23.38
C HIS A 114 -13.85 -29.13 -23.82
N SER A 115 -14.55 -28.33 -24.62
CA SER A 115 -15.74 -28.75 -25.36
C SER A 115 -15.30 -29.52 -26.61
N SER A 116 -15.49 -30.84 -26.62
CA SER A 116 -15.43 -31.65 -27.84
C SER A 116 -16.81 -31.74 -28.48
N VAL A 117 -16.79 -31.55 -29.80
CA VAL A 117 -17.88 -31.38 -30.75
C VAL A 117 -18.70 -32.67 -30.93
N GLN A 118 -20.00 -32.49 -31.20
CA GLN A 118 -20.99 -33.52 -31.54
C GLN A 118 -20.62 -34.27 -32.83
N GLU A 119 -20.87 -35.58 -32.84
CA GLU A 119 -21.27 -36.34 -34.03
C GLU A 119 -22.37 -37.34 -33.64
#